data_AF-A0A8J3D6X8-F1
#
_entry.id   AF-A0A8J3D6X8-F1
#
_cell.length_a   1.000
_cell.length_b   1.000
_cell.length_c   1.000
_cell.angle_alpha   90.00
_cell.angle_beta   90.00
_cell.angle_gamma   90.00
#
_symmetry.space_group_name_H-M   'P 1'
#
loop_
_entity.id
_entity.type
_entity.pdbx_description
1 polymer ?
#
loop_
_entity_poly.entity_id
_entity_poly.type
_entity_poly.pdbx_seq_one_letter_code
_entity_poly.pdbx_strand_id
1 'polypeptide(L)'
;MKTKHNKLMTLTASGLSLFLMLGLTSCADNDSDTDDNGMENTEMTEDNTVTTNGNYFADWDANTDGYLDADEYSGGNFRSWDTNADNKLDENEWNTGARNNGYEGQSWADWDIDRDGFLNDGEYRTGYNNAGWYNAWDTDGDSRLSQEEYDTGMANRPNQ
;
A
#
# COMPACT_ATOMS: atom_id res chain seq x y z
N MET A 1 -53.95 27.12 -3.58
CA MET A 1 -53.79 28.57 -3.87
C MET A 1 -52.51 29.04 -3.20
N LYS A 2 -51.77 29.94 -3.88
CA LYS A 2 -50.46 30.54 -3.53
C LYS A 2 -49.23 29.68 -3.86
N THR A 3 -48.15 30.18 -4.46
CA THR A 3 -47.88 31.21 -5.48
C THR A 3 -46.42 31.00 -5.88
N LYS A 4 -46.07 31.23 -7.15
CA LYS A 4 -44.70 31.16 -7.68
C LYS A 4 -43.83 32.33 -7.17
N HIS A 5 -42.52 32.27 -7.51
CA HIS A 5 -41.54 33.38 -7.68
C HIS A 5 -40.75 33.73 -6.39
N ASN A 6 -39.42 33.94 -6.35
CA ASN A 6 -38.44 34.36 -7.34
C ASN A 6 -36.97 34.10 -6.90
N LYS A 7 -36.08 34.13 -7.91
CA LYS A 7 -34.62 34.36 -7.94
C LYS A 7 -34.01 35.18 -6.77
N LEU A 8 -32.78 34.83 -6.35
CA LEU A 8 -31.62 35.74 -6.45
C LEU A 8 -30.27 35.02 -6.16
N MET A 9 -29.46 34.93 -7.21
CA MET A 9 -28.00 34.85 -7.18
C MET A 9 -27.50 36.28 -6.86
N THR A 10 -26.46 36.50 -6.03
CA THR A 10 -25.38 37.54 -6.18
C THR A 10 -24.53 37.68 -4.90
N LEU A 11 -23.26 37.29 -5.03
CA LEU A 11 -22.00 37.97 -4.64
C LEU A 11 -22.04 39.15 -3.63
N THR A 12 -21.27 39.06 -2.54
CA THR A 12 -20.55 40.21 -1.97
C THR A 12 -19.17 39.79 -1.48
N ALA A 13 -18.15 40.17 -2.26
CA ALA A 13 -16.77 40.29 -1.83
C ALA A 13 -16.57 41.59 -1.03
N SER A 14 -15.43 41.66 -0.33
CA SER A 14 -14.65 42.87 0.02
C SER A 14 -14.52 43.11 1.52
N GLY A 15 -13.27 43.00 2.00
CA GLY A 15 -12.88 43.59 3.28
C GLY A 15 -11.63 43.00 3.91
N LEU A 16 -10.50 42.96 3.21
CA LEU A 16 -9.21 42.79 3.89
C LEU A 16 -8.35 44.02 3.66
N SER A 17 -8.21 44.79 4.74
CA SER A 17 -7.51 46.06 4.80
C SER A 17 -6.04 45.95 4.39
N LEU A 18 -5.68 46.85 3.49
CA LEU A 18 -4.33 47.22 3.09
C LEU A 18 -3.58 47.87 4.28
N PHE A 19 -2.52 47.23 4.77
CA PHE A 19 -1.49 47.93 5.55
C PHE A 19 -0.22 48.04 4.72
N LEU A 20 -0.02 49.23 4.17
CA LEU A 20 1.19 49.68 3.51
C LEU A 20 2.11 50.28 4.58
N MET A 21 3.27 49.65 4.83
CA MET A 21 4.38 50.30 5.53
C MET A 21 5.64 50.13 4.70
N LEU A 22 6.10 51.26 4.18
CA LEU A 22 7.35 51.44 3.46
C LEU A 22 8.51 51.49 4.46
N GLY A 23 9.52 50.67 4.24
CA GLY A 23 10.84 50.82 4.85
C GLY A 23 11.91 50.46 3.83
N LEU A 24 12.54 51.46 3.23
CA LEU A 24 13.75 51.30 2.43
C LEU A 24 14.96 51.53 3.33
N THR A 25 15.92 50.60 3.33
CA THR A 25 17.34 50.88 3.60
C THR A 25 18.21 50.01 2.69
N SER A 26 19.33 50.56 2.23
CA SER A 26 20.07 50.13 1.06
C SER A 26 21.42 49.48 1.37
N CYS A 27 21.90 48.71 0.39
CA CYS A 27 23.30 48.45 0.01
C CYS A 27 24.14 47.45 0.82
N ALA A 28 24.34 46.28 0.17
CA ALA A 28 25.58 45.55 -0.09
C ALA A 28 26.52 45.17 1.07
N ASP A 29 26.63 43.86 1.34
CA ASP A 29 27.86 43.10 1.04
C ASP A 29 27.56 41.59 1.01
N ASN A 30 28.34 40.87 0.21
CA ASN A 30 28.19 39.44 -0.09
C ASN A 30 28.49 38.57 1.13
N ASP A 31 27.60 37.64 1.49
CA ASP A 31 27.97 36.44 2.25
C ASP A 31 27.03 35.27 1.93
N SER A 32 27.61 34.08 1.91
CA SER A 32 27.11 32.81 1.39
C SER A 32 25.95 32.18 2.17
N ASP A 33 25.19 31.34 1.45
CA ASP A 33 24.30 30.27 1.96
C ASP A 33 23.04 30.80 2.67
N THR A 34 21.81 30.34 2.41
CA THR A 34 21.31 28.98 2.22
C THR A 34 19.95 29.08 1.49
N ASP A 35 19.62 28.05 0.73
CA ASP A 35 18.38 27.86 0.01
C ASP A 35 17.12 27.93 0.90
N ASP A 36 16.20 28.79 0.48
CA ASP A 36 14.86 28.97 0.99
C ASP A 36 14.00 27.72 0.69
N ASN A 37 14.01 26.78 1.63
CA ASN A 37 13.11 25.63 1.65
C ASN A 37 11.73 26.06 2.15
N GLY A 38 10.95 26.67 1.26
CA GLY A 38 9.50 26.75 1.38
C GLY A 38 8.87 25.36 1.17
N MET A 39 9.03 24.46 2.14
CA MET A 39 8.21 23.25 2.23
C MET A 39 7.08 23.48 3.21
N GLU A 40 5.87 23.44 2.66
CA GLU A 40 4.61 23.25 3.35
C GLU A 40 4.73 22.07 4.31
N ASN A 41 4.59 22.36 5.60
CA ASN A 41 4.56 21.42 6.71
C ASN A 41 3.33 20.51 6.58
N THR A 42 3.42 19.50 5.71
CA THR A 42 2.59 18.30 5.79
C THR A 42 3.28 17.39 6.79
N GLU A 43 2.55 17.06 7.85
CA GLU A 43 3.03 16.32 9.01
C GLU A 43 3.88 15.11 8.62
N MET A 44 5.19 15.21 8.86
CA MET A 44 6.09 14.08 8.89
C MET A 44 5.76 13.31 10.18
N THR A 45 4.80 12.40 10.14
CA THR A 45 4.78 11.30 11.10
C THR A 45 6.00 10.44 10.79
N GLU A 46 6.97 10.54 11.69
CA GLU A 46 8.15 9.70 11.72
C GLU A 46 7.74 8.23 11.66
N ASP A 47 8.07 7.55 10.56
CA ASP A 47 8.43 6.14 10.67
C ASP A 47 9.60 5.82 9.76
N ASN A 48 10.76 5.68 10.38
CA ASN A 48 11.95 5.12 9.78
C ASN A 48 11.86 3.60 9.89
N THR A 49 10.95 2.98 9.13
CA THR A 49 10.88 1.52 8.93
C THR A 49 11.05 1.22 7.45
N VAL A 50 12.27 0.79 7.11
CA VAL A 50 12.56 -0.19 6.05
C VAL A 50 11.78 0.01 4.74
N THR A 51 12.08 1.10 4.04
CA THR A 51 11.78 1.26 2.60
C THR A 51 12.66 0.31 1.77
N THR A 52 12.41 -1.00 1.83
CA THR A 52 13.00 -1.98 0.90
C THR A 52 12.07 -3.10 0.45
N ASN A 53 10.86 -3.20 1.00
CA ASN A 53 9.80 -3.97 0.37
C ASN A 53 8.95 -2.94 -0.38
N GLY A 54 8.78 -3.11 -1.70
CA GLY A 54 7.86 -2.26 -2.47
C GLY A 54 6.51 -2.17 -1.75
N ASN A 55 5.76 -1.09 -1.99
CA ASN A 55 4.49 -0.78 -1.33
C ASN A 55 3.36 -1.80 -1.64
N TYR A 56 3.64 -3.11 -1.63
CA TYR A 56 2.72 -4.21 -1.87
C TYR A 56 1.49 -4.11 -0.98
N PHE A 57 1.63 -3.65 0.27
CA PHE A 57 0.48 -3.45 1.14
C PHE A 57 -0.54 -2.49 0.53
N ALA A 58 -0.11 -1.27 0.15
CA ALA A 58 -0.99 -0.30 -0.47
C ALA A 58 -1.46 -0.72 -1.87
N ASP A 59 -0.63 -1.46 -2.62
CA ASP A 59 -1.00 -1.98 -3.94
C ASP A 59 -2.03 -3.12 -3.86
N TRP A 60 -2.06 -3.86 -2.76
CA TRP A 60 -2.96 -5.00 -2.56
C TRP A 60 -4.24 -4.65 -1.80
N ASP A 61 -4.23 -3.56 -1.02
CA ASP A 61 -5.41 -2.99 -0.35
C ASP A 61 -6.36 -2.36 -1.39
N ALA A 62 -7.11 -3.24 -2.06
CA ALA A 62 -7.96 -2.89 -3.19
C ALA A 62 -9.15 -2.01 -2.77
N ASN A 63 -9.61 -2.17 -1.54
CA ASN A 63 -10.75 -1.44 -1.00
C ASN A 63 -10.34 -0.15 -0.26
N THR A 64 -9.04 0.03 0.00
CA THR A 64 -8.42 1.19 0.67
C THR A 64 -8.95 1.40 2.09
N ASP A 65 -9.20 0.33 2.84
CA ASP A 65 -9.60 0.39 4.24
C ASP A 65 -8.42 0.35 5.22
N GLY A 66 -7.20 0.23 4.70
CA GLY A 66 -5.96 0.19 5.50
C GLY A 66 -5.64 -1.20 6.05
N TYR A 67 -6.33 -2.23 5.57
CA TYR A 67 -6.12 -3.62 5.93
C TYR A 67 -6.02 -4.49 4.68
N LEU A 68 -5.42 -5.67 4.82
CA LEU A 68 -5.47 -6.72 3.81
C LEU A 68 -6.35 -7.86 4.30
N ASP A 69 -7.49 -8.07 3.63
CA ASP A 69 -8.23 -9.30 3.81
C ASP A 69 -7.53 -10.50 3.12
N ALA A 70 -8.04 -11.71 3.37
CA ALA A 70 -7.44 -12.93 2.83
C ALA A 70 -7.44 -12.99 1.30
N ASP A 71 -8.46 -12.42 0.64
CA ASP A 71 -8.56 -12.40 -0.82
C ASP A 71 -7.61 -11.33 -1.40
N GLU A 72 -7.48 -10.16 -0.77
CA GLU A 72 -6.54 -9.10 -1.13
C GLU A 72 -5.09 -9.57 -1.01
N TYR A 73 -4.72 -10.17 0.13
CA TYR A 73 -3.37 -10.67 0.34
C TYR A 73 -3.02 -11.83 -0.59
N SER A 74 -3.89 -12.85 -0.70
CA SER A 74 -3.61 -14.03 -1.54
C SER A 74 -3.62 -13.69 -3.03
N GLY A 75 -4.59 -12.90 -3.48
CA GLY A 75 -4.65 -12.41 -4.86
C GLY A 75 -3.50 -11.46 -5.19
N GLY A 76 -3.07 -10.63 -4.24
CA GLY A 76 -1.90 -9.78 -4.36
C GLY A 76 -0.63 -10.58 -4.61
N ASN A 77 -0.37 -11.59 -3.79
CA ASN A 77 0.76 -12.49 -3.97
C ASN A 77 0.70 -13.24 -5.31
N PHE A 78 -0.45 -13.82 -5.65
CA PHE A 78 -0.66 -14.51 -6.92
C PHE A 78 -0.28 -13.62 -8.11
N ARG A 79 -0.80 -12.40 -8.15
CA ARG A 79 -0.50 -11.42 -9.21
C ARG A 79 0.97 -10.99 -9.22
N SER A 80 1.61 -10.89 -8.06
CA SER A 80 3.04 -10.56 -8.00
C SER A 80 3.95 -11.69 -8.46
N TRP A 81 3.47 -12.94 -8.47
CA TRP A 81 4.24 -14.11 -8.89
C TRP A 81 3.96 -14.53 -10.33
N ASP A 82 2.78 -14.19 -10.86
CA ASP A 82 2.39 -14.36 -12.26
C ASP A 82 3.15 -13.35 -13.13
N THR A 83 4.40 -13.69 -13.45
CA THR A 83 5.34 -12.79 -14.14
C THR A 83 5.00 -12.62 -15.61
N ASN A 84 4.38 -13.64 -16.20
CA ASN A 84 4.00 -13.66 -17.61
C ASN A 84 2.56 -13.12 -17.84
N ALA A 85 1.81 -12.88 -16.76
CA ALA A 85 0.45 -12.34 -16.72
C ALA A 85 -0.58 -13.23 -17.45
N ASP A 86 -0.42 -14.55 -17.40
CA ASP A 86 -1.35 -15.51 -18.02
C ASP A 86 -2.49 -15.96 -17.09
N ASN A 87 -2.56 -15.40 -15.88
CA ASN A 87 -3.51 -15.71 -14.80
C ASN A 87 -3.37 -17.15 -14.27
N LYS A 88 -2.17 -17.72 -14.39
CA LYS A 88 -1.76 -18.97 -13.80
C LYS A 88 -0.35 -18.80 -13.24
N LEU A 89 0.05 -19.70 -12.35
CA LEU A 89 1.46 -19.82 -11.96
C LEU A 89 1.99 -21.11 -12.52
N ASP A 90 3.08 -21.03 -13.29
CA ASP A 90 3.85 -22.23 -13.59
C ASP A 90 4.75 -22.63 -12.41
N GLU A 91 5.35 -23.83 -12.50
CA GLU A 91 6.20 -24.36 -11.43
C GLU A 91 7.42 -23.45 -11.12
N ASN A 92 7.96 -22.73 -12.10
CA ASN A 92 9.09 -21.83 -11.87
C ASN A 92 8.66 -20.56 -11.14
N GLU A 93 7.53 -19.98 -11.53
CA GLU A 93 6.92 -18.81 -10.88
C GLU A 93 6.59 -19.12 -9.43
N TRP A 94 5.93 -20.26 -9.17
CA TRP A 94 5.64 -20.71 -7.82
C TRP A 94 6.89 -21.00 -7.01
N ASN A 95 7.89 -21.73 -7.54
CA ASN A 95 9.12 -22.02 -6.80
C ASN A 95 9.88 -20.74 -6.43
N THR A 96 9.91 -19.76 -7.34
CA THR A 96 10.55 -18.47 -7.09
C THR A 96 9.80 -17.70 -6.00
N GLY A 97 8.48 -17.61 -6.12
CA GLY A 97 7.62 -16.95 -5.13
C GLY A 97 7.70 -17.62 -3.76
N ALA A 98 7.56 -18.93 -3.70
CA ALA A 98 7.65 -19.75 -2.49
C ALA A 98 8.98 -19.55 -1.78
N ARG A 99 10.10 -19.59 -2.52
CA ARG A 99 11.44 -19.36 -1.95
C ARG A 99 11.58 -17.95 -1.37
N ASN A 100 11.13 -16.92 -2.10
CA ASN A 100 11.24 -15.53 -1.65
C ASN A 100 10.31 -15.20 -0.48
N ASN A 101 9.22 -15.95 -0.32
CA ASN A 101 8.23 -15.73 0.73
C ASN A 101 8.37 -16.70 1.91
N GLY A 102 9.47 -17.48 1.97
CA GLY A 102 9.78 -18.36 3.09
C GLY A 102 8.89 -19.61 3.16
N TYR A 103 8.30 -20.05 2.05
CA TYR A 103 7.46 -21.26 1.97
C TYR A 103 8.30 -22.55 1.87
N GLU A 104 9.43 -22.59 2.58
CA GLU A 104 10.31 -23.75 2.59
C GLU A 104 9.58 -24.97 3.16
N GLY A 105 9.71 -26.12 2.47
CA GLY A 105 9.05 -27.36 2.85
C GLY A 105 7.65 -27.57 2.26
N GLN A 106 7.11 -26.59 1.52
CA GLN A 106 5.96 -26.83 0.65
C GLN A 106 6.42 -27.57 -0.62
N SER A 107 5.57 -28.44 -1.18
CA SER A 107 5.81 -29.10 -2.46
C SER A 107 4.88 -28.56 -3.54
N TRP A 108 5.40 -28.33 -4.74
CA TRP A 108 4.59 -28.02 -5.93
C TRP A 108 3.41 -29.01 -6.08
N ALA A 109 3.68 -30.30 -5.87
CA ALA A 109 2.67 -31.36 -6.01
C ALA A 109 1.53 -31.30 -4.99
N ASP A 110 1.70 -30.58 -3.87
CA ASP A 110 0.63 -30.35 -2.89
C ASP A 110 -0.27 -29.19 -3.30
N TRP A 111 0.22 -28.29 -4.16
CA TRP A 111 -0.47 -27.11 -4.65
C TRP A 111 -1.16 -27.35 -6.00
N ASP A 112 -0.51 -28.11 -6.90
CA ASP A 112 -1.02 -28.52 -8.21
C ASP A 112 -1.96 -29.74 -8.05
N ILE A 113 -3.19 -29.46 -7.62
CA ILE A 113 -4.16 -30.47 -7.18
C ILE A 113 -4.63 -31.32 -8.36
N ASP A 114 -4.90 -30.70 -9.50
CA ASP A 114 -5.37 -31.39 -10.69
C ASP A 114 -4.25 -31.92 -11.59
N ARG A 115 -3.00 -31.50 -11.34
CA ARG A 115 -1.78 -31.93 -12.04
C ARG A 115 -1.76 -31.49 -13.49
N ASP A 116 -2.34 -30.34 -13.80
CA ASP A 116 -2.30 -29.74 -15.14
C ASP A 116 -0.98 -29.01 -15.43
N GLY A 117 -0.10 -28.88 -14.43
CA GLY A 117 1.19 -28.21 -14.53
C GLY A 117 1.13 -26.70 -14.31
N PHE A 118 -0.01 -26.20 -13.84
CA PHE A 118 -0.23 -24.80 -13.48
C PHE A 118 -1.02 -24.70 -12.18
N LEU A 119 -0.87 -23.59 -11.46
CA LEU A 119 -1.78 -23.24 -10.39
C LEU A 119 -2.75 -22.19 -10.90
N ASN A 120 -4.04 -22.50 -10.90
CA ASN A 120 -5.06 -21.47 -11.00
C ASN A 120 -5.32 -20.79 -9.64
N ASP A 121 -6.06 -19.69 -9.65
CA ASP A 121 -6.43 -18.93 -8.44
C ASP A 121 -7.05 -19.80 -7.33
N GLY A 122 -7.88 -20.78 -7.69
CA GLY A 122 -8.53 -21.67 -6.74
C GLY A 122 -7.56 -22.65 -6.07
N GLU A 123 -6.63 -23.22 -6.83
CA GLU A 123 -5.58 -24.10 -6.32
C GLU A 123 -4.60 -23.33 -5.44
N TYR A 124 -4.16 -22.15 -5.91
CA TYR A 124 -3.29 -21.27 -5.16
C TYR A 124 -3.92 -20.87 -3.82
N ARG A 125 -5.17 -20.42 -3.82
CA ARG A 125 -5.88 -20.04 -2.58
C ARG A 125 -6.06 -21.23 -1.63
N THR A 126 -6.27 -22.42 -2.16
CA THR A 126 -6.36 -23.64 -1.34
C THR A 126 -5.03 -23.95 -0.66
N GLY A 127 -3.92 -23.96 -1.41
CA GLY A 127 -2.58 -24.15 -0.86
C GLY A 127 -2.22 -23.05 0.15
N TYR A 128 -2.55 -21.81 -0.16
CA TYR A 128 -2.32 -20.65 0.69
C TYR A 128 -3.04 -20.77 2.05
N ASN A 129 -4.34 -21.09 2.04
CA ASN A 129 -5.12 -21.30 3.25
C ASN A 129 -4.57 -22.46 4.09
N ASN A 130 -4.10 -23.53 3.46
CA ASN A 130 -3.52 -24.68 4.15
C ASN A 130 -2.15 -24.36 4.78
N ALA A 131 -1.39 -23.43 4.20
CA ALA A 131 -0.09 -23.03 4.72
C ALA A 131 -0.20 -22.23 6.04
N GLY A 132 -1.35 -21.59 6.29
CA GLY A 132 -1.70 -21.01 7.59
C GLY A 132 -0.97 -19.71 7.96
N TRP A 133 -0.20 -19.12 7.03
CA TRP A 133 0.58 -17.90 7.27
C TRP A 133 -0.30 -16.70 7.60
N TYR A 134 -1.40 -16.54 6.86
CA TYR A 134 -2.36 -15.46 7.09
C TYR A 134 -2.81 -15.42 8.55
N ASN A 135 -3.31 -16.56 9.04
CA ASN A 135 -3.76 -16.72 10.43
C ASN A 135 -2.61 -16.64 11.44
N ALA A 136 -1.37 -16.90 11.03
CA ALA A 136 -0.20 -16.77 11.90
C ALA A 136 0.25 -15.31 12.05
N TRP A 137 -0.08 -14.46 11.08
CA TRP A 137 0.26 -13.04 11.06
C TRP A 137 -0.87 -12.16 11.60
N ASP A 138 -2.12 -12.60 11.45
CA ASP A 138 -3.30 -12.03 12.12
C ASP A 138 -3.22 -12.32 13.63
N THR A 139 -2.60 -11.40 14.37
CA THR A 139 -2.28 -11.57 15.80
C THR A 139 -3.45 -11.20 16.70
N ASP A 140 -4.29 -10.26 16.27
CA ASP A 140 -5.45 -9.81 17.02
C ASP A 140 -6.74 -10.62 16.71
N GLY A 141 -6.72 -11.40 15.62
CA GLY A 141 -7.75 -12.35 15.24
C GLY A 141 -8.95 -11.71 14.56
N ASP A 142 -8.78 -10.55 13.94
CA ASP A 142 -9.85 -9.83 13.25
C ASP A 142 -10.09 -10.30 11.81
N SER A 143 -9.33 -11.31 11.36
CA SER A 143 -9.35 -11.86 10.00
C SER A 143 -8.92 -10.86 8.93
N ARG A 144 -8.08 -9.90 9.30
CA ARG A 144 -7.45 -8.90 8.44
C ARG A 144 -5.98 -8.79 8.84
N LEU A 145 -5.15 -8.26 7.94
CA LEU A 145 -3.78 -7.90 8.29
C LEU A 145 -3.68 -6.38 8.29
N SER A 146 -3.35 -5.83 9.45
CA SER A 146 -2.87 -4.45 9.53
C SER A 146 -1.47 -4.32 8.90
N GLN A 147 -1.05 -3.09 8.62
CA GLN A 147 0.31 -2.80 8.13
C GLN A 147 1.37 -3.34 9.10
N GLU A 148 1.17 -3.18 10.42
CA GLU A 148 2.10 -3.66 11.45
C GLU A 148 2.23 -5.19 11.44
N GLU A 149 1.12 -5.92 11.33
CA GLU A 149 1.10 -7.38 11.26
C GLU A 149 1.74 -7.90 9.98
N TYR A 150 1.44 -7.25 8.85
CA TYR A 150 2.08 -7.53 7.57
C TYR A 150 3.60 -7.35 7.67
N ASP A 151 4.08 -6.20 8.14
CA ASP A 151 5.51 -5.89 8.23
C ASP A 151 6.22 -6.82 9.21
N THR A 152 5.61 -7.09 10.35
CA THR A 152 6.13 -8.03 11.35
C THR A 152 6.22 -9.44 10.78
N GLY A 153 5.17 -9.89 10.09
CA GLY A 153 5.13 -11.19 9.42
C GLY A 153 6.22 -11.32 8.37
N MET A 154 6.39 -10.29 7.53
CA MET A 154 7.41 -10.21 6.49
C MET A 154 8.84 -10.20 7.07
N ALA A 155 9.07 -9.48 8.17
CA ALA A 155 10.37 -9.38 8.84
C ALA A 155 10.77 -10.67 9.57
N ASN A 156 9.80 -11.39 10.15
CA ASN A 156 10.04 -12.62 10.90
C ASN A 156 10.02 -13.89 10.04
N ARG A 157 10.09 -13.75 8.70
CA ARG A 157 10.16 -14.91 7.81
C ARG A 157 11.42 -15.72 8.09
N PRO A 158 11.33 -17.05 8.26
CA PRO A 158 12.51 -17.89 8.30
C PRO A 158 13.22 -17.73 6.95
N ASN A 159 14.46 -17.25 6.98
CA ASN A 159 15.41 -17.11 5.86
C ASN A 159 15.43 -15.78 5.07
N GLN A 160 15.64 -14.66 5.77
CA GLN A 160 16.42 -13.55 5.16
C GLN A 160 17.92 -13.85 5.18
#